data_AF-A0A5S3SHL1-F1
#
_entry.id   AF-A0A5S3SHL1-F1
#
_cell.length_a   1.000
_cell.length_b   1.000
_cell.length_c   1.000
_cell.angle_alpha   90.00
_cell.angle_beta   90.00
_cell.angle_gamma   90.00
#
_symmetry.space_group_name_H-M   'P 1'
#
loop_
_entity.id
_entity.type
_entity.pdbx_description
1 polymer ?
#
loop_
_entity_poly.entity_id
_entity_poly.type
_entity_poly.pdbx_seq_one_letter_code
_entity_poly.pdbx_strand_id
1 'polypeptide(L)'
;MISHKPNDRKINLDLMSTEFKSNSEMEVFLKWFLDALDKTEVINKRRHIEICPICNEKNYLFHEENKVISKYEYRIPDGEINFIVDSSILHLVSVHFLVPDRSLIAALENLYCKSPEN
;
A
#
# COMPACT_ATOMS: atom_id res chain seq x y z
N MET A 1 -17.49 10.29 11.03
CA MET A 1 -16.09 10.72 10.79
C MET A 1 -15.24 9.78 11.59
N ILE A 2 -14.47 8.89 10.94
CA ILE A 2 -13.68 7.91 11.69
C ILE A 2 -12.52 8.67 12.34
N SER A 3 -12.30 8.43 13.64
CA SER A 3 -11.29 9.13 14.42
C SER A 3 -9.92 8.48 14.20
N HIS A 4 -8.92 9.34 13.98
CA HIS A 4 -7.52 8.93 14.13
C HIS A 4 -7.27 8.50 15.57
N LYS A 5 -6.58 7.38 15.75
CA LYS A 5 -6.13 6.90 17.07
C LYS A 5 -4.88 7.69 17.48
N PRO A 6 -4.59 7.85 18.79
CA PRO A 6 -3.42 8.59 19.27
C PRO A 6 -2.08 8.06 18.76
N ASN A 7 -2.03 6.77 18.41
CA ASN A 7 -0.85 6.05 17.92
C ASN A 7 -0.88 5.82 16.40
N ASP A 8 -1.78 6.49 15.66
CA ASP A 8 -1.78 6.45 14.19
C ASP A 8 -0.55 7.19 13.67
N ARG A 9 0.28 6.52 12.88
CA ARG A 9 1.44 7.08 12.19
C ARG A 9 1.22 7.02 10.68
N LYS A 10 1.20 8.18 10.03
CA LYS A 10 1.17 8.22 8.56
C LYS A 10 2.53 7.82 8.00
N ILE A 11 2.52 6.89 7.06
CA ILE A 11 3.72 6.51 6.33
C ILE A 11 4.07 7.57 5.31
N ASN A 12 5.36 7.90 5.22
CA ASN A 12 5.89 8.68 4.13
C ASN A 12 6.14 7.76 2.92
N LEU A 13 5.31 7.89 1.88
CA LEU A 13 5.42 7.07 0.66
C LEU A 13 6.67 7.40 -0.17
N ASP A 14 7.30 8.55 0.05
CA ASP A 14 8.53 8.93 -0.66
C ASP A 14 9.75 8.11 -0.21
N LEU A 15 9.61 7.28 0.83
CA LEU A 15 10.67 6.44 1.38
C LEU A 15 10.67 5.01 0.82
N MET A 16 9.84 4.71 -0.18
CA MET A 16 9.80 3.39 -0.81
C MET A 16 11.08 3.13 -1.63
N SER A 17 11.60 1.89 -1.58
CA SER A 17 12.81 1.47 -2.29
C SER A 17 12.47 0.73 -3.59
N THR A 18 13.42 0.63 -4.52
CA THR A 18 13.29 -0.18 -5.74
C THR A 18 13.87 -1.57 -5.50
N GLU A 19 13.07 -2.65 -5.56
CA GLU A 19 13.57 -3.97 -5.15
C GLU A 19 13.11 -5.19 -5.98
N PHE A 20 12.19 -5.06 -6.94
CA PHE A 20 11.78 -6.23 -7.74
C PHE A 20 12.80 -6.56 -8.84
N LYS A 21 13.23 -7.84 -8.93
CA LYS A 21 14.17 -8.30 -9.97
C LYS A 21 13.46 -8.70 -11.26
N SER A 22 12.15 -8.95 -11.20
CA SER A 22 11.34 -9.29 -12.37
C SER A 22 9.87 -8.86 -12.20
N ASN A 23 9.14 -8.76 -13.31
CA ASN A 23 7.69 -8.52 -13.29
C ASN A 23 6.92 -9.62 -12.55
N SER A 24 7.37 -10.87 -12.64
CA SER A 24 6.71 -11.99 -11.97
C SER A 24 6.81 -11.88 -10.44
N GLU A 25 7.97 -11.47 -9.91
CA GLU A 25 8.13 -11.21 -8.47
C GLU A 25 7.22 -10.07 -8.01
N MET A 26 7.15 -8.99 -8.80
CA MET A 26 6.26 -7.86 -8.51
C MET A 26 4.78 -8.30 -8.48
N GLU A 27 4.33 -9.11 -9.45
CA GLU A 27 2.95 -9.61 -9.48
C GLU A 27 2.61 -10.48 -8.27
N VAL A 28 3.53 -11.36 -7.86
CA VAL A 28 3.37 -12.20 -6.67
C VAL A 28 3.29 -11.34 -5.41
N PHE A 29 4.18 -10.35 -5.27
CA PHE A 29 4.15 -9.41 -4.16
C PHE A 29 2.86 -8.59 -4.14
N LEU A 30 2.45 -8.04 -5.29
CA LEU A 30 1.26 -7.20 -5.39
C LEU A 30 0.00 -7.97 -5.00
N LYS A 31 -0.11 -9.24 -5.42
CA LYS A 31 -1.21 -10.11 -5.01
C LYS A 31 -1.24 -10.30 -3.49
N TRP A 32 -0.11 -10.69 -2.90
CA TRP A 32 -0.02 -10.82 -1.44
C TRP A 32 -0.35 -9.51 -0.72
N PHE A 33 0.14 -8.39 -1.24
CA PHE A 33 -0.06 -7.07 -0.66
C PHE A 33 -1.53 -6.65 -0.68
N LEU A 34 -2.24 -6.91 -1.78
CA LEU A 34 -3.69 -6.71 -1.88
C LEU A 34 -4.44 -7.61 -0.89
N ASP A 35 -4.10 -8.90 -0.83
CA ASP A 35 -4.72 -9.85 0.10
C ASP A 35 -4.52 -9.44 1.58
N ALA A 36 -3.34 -8.89 1.91
CA ALA A 36 -3.03 -8.38 3.25
C ALA A 36 -3.78 -7.07 3.54
N LEU A 37 -3.88 -6.14 2.57
CA LEU A 37 -4.65 -4.91 2.71
C LEU A 37 -6.15 -5.16 2.90
N ASP A 38 -6.71 -6.22 2.31
CA ASP A 38 -8.10 -6.62 2.54
C ASP A 38 -8.39 -7.01 4.00
N LYS A 39 -7.35 -7.23 4.82
CA LYS A 39 -7.47 -7.47 6.27
C LYS A 39 -7.40 -6.20 7.11
N THR A 40 -7.27 -5.02 6.50
CA THR A 40 -7.05 -3.74 7.18
C THR A 40 -8.33 -2.90 7.32
N GLU A 41 -8.36 -1.97 8.27
CA GLU A 41 -9.49 -1.04 8.44
C GLU A 41 -9.34 0.21 7.56
N VAL A 42 -10.38 0.63 6.84
CA VAL A 42 -10.37 1.91 6.11
C VAL A 42 -10.84 3.04 7.02
N ILE A 43 -10.00 4.05 7.25
CA ILE A 43 -10.24 5.08 8.29
C ILE A 43 -10.44 6.50 7.78
N ASN A 44 -10.11 6.82 6.52
CA ASN A 44 -10.42 8.13 5.94
C ASN A 44 -10.38 8.09 4.40
N LYS A 45 -11.26 8.87 3.76
CA LYS A 45 -11.34 9.01 2.30
C LYS A 45 -10.86 10.39 1.89
N ARG A 46 -9.69 10.51 1.25
CA ARG A 46 -9.27 11.78 0.65
C ARG A 46 -10.14 12.05 -0.58
N ARG A 47 -10.95 13.09 -0.57
CA ARG A 47 -11.62 13.59 -1.78
C ARG A 47 -10.59 14.31 -2.65
N HIS A 48 -10.26 13.71 -3.80
CA HIS A 48 -9.51 14.24 -4.96
C HIS A 48 -8.05 14.71 -4.78
N ILE A 49 -7.09 13.80 -4.95
CA ILE A 49 -5.77 14.08 -5.58
C ILE A 49 -5.34 12.85 -6.40
N GLU A 50 -6.12 12.43 -7.40
CA GLU A 50 -5.96 11.12 -8.07
C GLU A 50 -4.68 10.96 -8.88
N ILE A 51 -3.84 11.99 -8.96
CA ILE A 51 -2.70 12.05 -9.86
C ILE A 51 -1.44 11.55 -9.16
N CYS A 52 -0.77 10.59 -9.77
CA CYS A 52 0.57 10.19 -9.40
C CYS A 52 1.55 11.31 -9.79
N PRO A 53 2.39 11.79 -8.86
CA PRO A 53 3.33 12.87 -9.17
C PRO A 53 4.43 12.45 -10.16
N ILE A 54 4.66 11.14 -10.34
CA ILE A 54 5.72 10.63 -11.22
C ILE A 54 5.24 10.58 -12.68
N CYS A 55 4.09 9.97 -12.95
CA CYS A 55 3.57 9.88 -14.31
C CYS A 55 2.66 11.05 -14.70
N ASN A 56 2.23 11.89 -13.74
CA ASN A 56 1.23 12.95 -13.93
C ASN A 56 -0.10 12.42 -14.51
N GLU A 57 -0.43 11.17 -14.20
CA GLU A 57 -1.68 10.50 -14.60
C GLU A 57 -2.45 10.00 -13.39
N LYS A 58 -3.70 9.55 -13.60
CA LYS A 58 -4.48 8.94 -12.52
C LYS A 58 -3.81 7.67 -11.99
N ASN A 59 -4.00 7.38 -10.71
CA ASN A 59 -3.53 6.15 -10.09
C ASN A 59 -4.34 4.95 -10.62
N TYR A 60 -3.71 4.13 -11.45
CA TYR A 60 -4.24 2.85 -11.93
C TYR A 60 -3.47 1.68 -11.35
N LEU A 61 -4.17 0.55 -11.19
CA LEU A 61 -3.57 -0.73 -10.84
C LEU A 61 -3.18 -1.48 -12.13
N PHE A 62 -1.89 -1.78 -12.30
CA PHE A 62 -1.40 -2.46 -13.51
C PHE A 62 -1.95 -3.90 -13.64
N HIS A 63 -1.99 -4.64 -12.53
CA HIS A 63 -2.42 -6.04 -12.50
C HIS A 63 -3.90 -6.26 -12.86
N GLU A 64 -4.74 -5.23 -12.69
CA GLU A 64 -6.16 -5.29 -13.05
C GLU A 64 -6.49 -4.36 -14.25
N GLU A 65 -5.53 -4.17 -15.16
CA GLU A 65 -5.66 -3.45 -16.44
C GLU A 65 -6.59 -2.21 -16.38
N ASN A 66 -6.04 -1.08 -15.92
CA ASN A 66 -6.73 0.23 -15.85
C ASN A 66 -7.84 0.33 -14.79
N LYS A 67 -7.87 -0.55 -13.78
CA LYS A 67 -8.69 -0.32 -12.59
C LYS A 67 -8.21 0.93 -11.85
N VAL A 68 -9.07 1.95 -11.82
CA VAL A 68 -8.83 3.18 -11.06
C VAL A 68 -8.76 2.86 -9.58
N ILE A 69 -7.66 3.26 -8.93
CA ILE A 69 -7.49 3.06 -7.50
C ILE A 69 -8.29 4.13 -6.76
N SER A 70 -9.27 3.68 -5.97
CA SER A 70 -10.03 4.57 -5.08
C SER A 70 -9.16 5.05 -3.92
N LYS A 71 -9.31 6.32 -3.54
CA LYS A 71 -8.52 6.94 -2.45
C LYS A 71 -9.00 6.58 -1.05
N TYR A 72 -8.34 5.59 -0.47
CA TYR A 72 -8.57 5.13 0.89
C TYR A 72 -7.30 5.22 1.72
N GLU A 73 -7.43 5.62 2.98
CA GLU A 73 -6.40 5.40 4.00
C GLU A 73 -6.71 4.07 4.71
N TYR A 74 -5.79 3.12 4.61
CA TYR A 74 -5.80 1.85 5.33
C TYR A 74 -5.05 1.98 6.65
N ARG A 75 -5.64 1.47 7.73
CA ARG A 75 -5.01 1.33 9.05
C ARG A 75 -4.51 -0.11 9.20
N ILE A 76 -3.19 -0.25 9.30
CA ILE A 76 -2.48 -1.50 9.50
C ILE A 76 -1.91 -1.50 10.93
N PRO A 77 -2.38 -2.38 11.83
CA PRO A 77 -1.81 -2.50 13.16
C PRO A 77 -0.43 -3.17 13.14
N ASP A 78 0.51 -2.62 13.90
CA ASP A 78 1.87 -3.13 14.12
C ASP A 78 2.15 -3.20 15.63
N GLY A 79 1.32 -3.96 16.35
CA GLY A 79 1.34 -4.02 17.80
C GLY A 79 0.82 -2.73 18.45
N GLU A 80 1.72 -1.93 19.04
CA GLU A 80 1.35 -0.69 19.76
C GLU A 80 1.16 0.51 18.84
N ILE A 81 1.58 0.44 17.57
CA ILE A 81 1.47 1.54 16.59
C ILE A 81 0.53 1.10 15.47
N ASN A 82 -0.23 2.05 14.92
CA ASN A 82 -1.02 1.83 13.72
C ASN A 82 -0.40 2.59 12.55
N PHE A 83 -0.04 1.89 11.47
CA PHE A 83 0.37 2.53 10.23
C PHE A 83 -0.84 2.95 9.41
N ILE A 84 -0.86 4.21 8.99
CA ILE A 84 -1.86 4.73 8.06
C ILE A 84 -1.21 4.90 6.69
N VAL A 85 -1.69 4.15 5.71
CA VAL A 85 -1.18 4.16 4.32
C VAL A 85 -2.29 4.54 3.34
N ASP A 86 -1.98 5.39 2.37
CA ASP A 86 -2.91 5.72 1.28
C ASP A 86 -2.82 4.65 0.18
N SER A 87 -3.97 4.26 -0.35
CA SER A 87 -4.15 3.44 -1.55
C SER A 87 -3.28 3.79 -2.76
N SER A 88 -2.76 5.03 -2.87
CA SER A 88 -1.75 5.39 -3.89
C SER A 88 -0.51 4.49 -3.83
N ILE A 89 -0.22 3.87 -2.69
CA ILE A 89 0.85 2.89 -2.56
C ILE A 89 0.68 1.72 -3.55
N LEU A 90 -0.56 1.33 -3.90
CA LEU A 90 -0.84 0.29 -4.89
C LEU A 90 -0.34 0.67 -6.28
N HIS A 91 -0.46 1.94 -6.65
CA HIS A 91 0.07 2.45 -7.91
C HIS A 91 1.60 2.43 -7.90
N LEU A 92 2.22 2.86 -6.79
CA LEU A 92 3.67 2.85 -6.65
C LEU A 92 4.26 1.43 -6.74
N VAL A 93 3.62 0.45 -6.09
CA VAL A 93 4.01 -0.96 -6.18
C VAL A 93 3.83 -1.50 -7.61
N SER A 94 2.65 -1.28 -8.20
CA SER A 94 2.29 -1.94 -9.47
C SER A 94 2.84 -1.28 -10.74
N VAL A 95 3.13 0.03 -10.71
CA VAL A 95 3.59 0.80 -11.88
C VAL A 95 5.03 1.23 -11.74
N HIS A 96 5.45 1.63 -10.54
CA HIS A 96 6.79 2.15 -10.29
C HIS A 96 7.75 1.12 -9.69
N PHE A 97 7.31 -0.13 -9.52
CA PHE A 97 8.13 -1.23 -8.97
C PHE A 97 8.75 -0.89 -7.61
N LEU A 98 8.03 -0.08 -6.82
CA LEU A 98 8.48 0.37 -5.53
C LEU A 98 7.96 -0.55 -4.42
N VAL A 99 8.82 -0.85 -3.47
CA VAL A 99 8.54 -1.70 -2.32
C VAL A 99 8.38 -0.82 -1.07
N PRO A 100 7.34 -1.06 -0.25
CA PRO A 100 7.20 -0.34 1.01
C PRO A 100 8.33 -0.62 1.99
N ASP A 101 8.53 0.28 2.95
CA ASP A 101 9.50 0.07 4.03
C ASP A 101 9.23 -1.25 4.78
N ARG A 102 10.32 -1.88 5.25
CA ARG A 102 10.28 -3.17 5.95
C ARG A 102 9.35 -3.19 7.14
N SER A 103 9.17 -2.06 7.83
CA SER A 103 8.25 -1.95 8.97
C SER A 103 6.79 -2.15 8.53
N LEU A 104 6.41 -1.63 7.35
CA LEU A 104 5.07 -1.84 6.81
C LEU A 104 4.85 -3.30 6.39
N ILE A 105 5.86 -3.89 5.73
CA ILE A 105 5.81 -5.28 5.31
C ILE A 105 5.64 -6.19 6.53
N ALA A 106 6.44 -6.00 7.58
CA ALA A 106 6.33 -6.77 8.82
C ALA A 106 4.95 -6.64 9.47
N ALA A 107 4.36 -5.44 9.46
CA ALA A 107 3.01 -5.22 9.99
C ALA A 107 1.94 -5.94 9.17
N LEU A 108 2.07 -5.97 7.84
CA LEU A 108 1.19 -6.73 6.95
C LEU A 108 1.37 -8.25 7.10
N GLU A 109 2.60 -8.73 7.29
CA GLU A 109 2.91 -10.13 7.62
C GLU A 109 2.27 -10.56 8.95
N ASN A 110 2.19 -9.65 9.94
CA ASN A 110 1.49 -9.93 11.18
C ASN A 110 -0.03 -10.10 10.98
N LEU A 111 -0.62 -9.41 10.00
CA LEU A 111 -2.02 -9.60 9.61
C LEU A 111 -2.24 -10.86 8.76
N TYR A 112 -1.23 -11.24 7.98
CA TYR A 112 -1.28 -12.35 7.05
C TYR A 112 -0.07 -13.25 7.24
N CYS A 113 -0.25 -14.41 7.89
CA CYS A 113 0.81 -15.21 8.52
C CYS A 113 2.03 -15.62 7.66
N LYS A 114 2.07 -15.37 6.34
CA LYS A 114 3.25 -15.58 5.47
C LYS A 114 3.28 -14.58 4.31
N SER A 115 4.36 -13.80 4.17
CA SER A 115 4.73 -13.17 2.89
C SER A 115 5.21 -14.24 1.90
N PRO A 116 5.08 -14.00 0.59
CA PRO A 116 5.73 -14.86 -0.40
C PRO A 116 7.24 -14.87 -0.14
N GLU A 117 7.81 -16.07 -0.05
CA GLU A 117 9.27 -16.24 0.06
C GLU A 117 9.94 -15.69 -1.20
N ASN A 118 10.93 -14.81 -1.01
CA ASN A 118 11.79 -14.25 -2.07
C ASN A 118 12.72 -15.31 -2.67
#